data_AF-A0A231H7Q2-F1
#
_entry.id   AF-A0A231H7Q2-F1
#
_cell.length_a   1.000
_cell.length_b   1.000
_cell.length_c   1.000
_cell.angle_alpha   90.00
_cell.angle_beta   90.00
_cell.angle_gamma   90.00
#
_symmetry.space_group_name_H-M   'P 1'
#
loop_
_entity.id
_entity.type
_entity.pdbx_description
1 polymer ?
#
loop_
_entity_poly.entity_id
_entity_poly.type
_entity_poly.pdbx_seq_one_letter_code
_entity_poly.pdbx_strand_id
1 'polypeptide(L)'
;MTPDTRRFSVDLDKLDGLAARIRGFAGFIDDQLKAIDGKAKEAEGHWTGAAATAYSDAHREWLSGAAELADGLKTLEDAVRHVHEAHTTAVSDNLKILGV
;
A
#
# COMPACT_ATOMS: atom_id res chain seq x y z
N MET A 1 -20.77 16.25 19.33
CA MET A 1 -19.90 15.58 18.34
C MET A 1 -20.00 14.09 18.54
N THR A 2 -20.54 13.39 17.55
CA THR A 2 -20.92 11.98 17.58
C THR A 2 -19.71 11.04 17.47
N PRO A 3 -19.77 9.85 18.10
CA PRO A 3 -18.69 8.87 18.09
C PRO A 3 -18.35 8.32 16.69
N ASP A 4 -19.25 8.41 15.73
CA ASP A 4 -19.07 7.83 14.39
C ASP A 4 -18.03 8.56 13.56
N THR A 5 -17.99 9.90 13.58
CA THR A 5 -16.96 10.67 12.86
C THR A 5 -15.55 10.31 13.33
N ARG A 6 -15.37 10.05 14.64
CA ARG A 6 -14.09 9.62 15.20
C ARG A 6 -13.72 8.21 14.73
N ARG A 7 -14.68 7.27 14.68
CA ARG A 7 -14.44 5.91 14.20
C ARG A 7 -14.02 5.89 12.73
N PHE A 8 -14.68 6.67 11.88
CA PHE A 8 -14.35 6.73 10.44
C PHE A 8 -13.00 7.41 10.17
N SER A 9 -12.63 8.48 10.90
CA SER A 9 -11.27 9.06 10.82
C SER A 9 -10.21 8.05 11.22
N VAL A 10 -10.47 7.29 12.30
CA VAL A 10 -9.59 6.22 12.75
C VAL A 10 -9.46 5.10 11.71
N ASP A 11 -10.50 4.84 10.90
CA ASP A 11 -10.43 3.83 9.85
C ASP A 11 -9.60 4.29 8.65
N LEU A 12 -9.65 5.57 8.27
CA LEU A 12 -8.72 6.16 7.29
C LEU A 12 -7.27 6.11 7.80
N ASP A 13 -7.01 6.52 9.05
CA ASP A 13 -5.67 6.49 9.65
C ASP A 13 -5.08 5.05 9.67
N LYS A 14 -5.92 4.03 9.87
CA LYS A 14 -5.51 2.63 9.81
C LYS A 14 -5.14 2.19 8.39
N LEU A 15 -5.88 2.62 7.37
CA LEU A 15 -5.59 2.31 5.97
C LEU A 15 -4.25 2.92 5.54
N ASP A 16 -3.99 4.18 5.92
CA ASP A 16 -2.71 4.84 5.67
C ASP A 16 -1.55 4.13 6.36
N GLY A 17 -1.75 3.74 7.62
CA GLY A 17 -0.78 2.96 8.38
C GLY A 17 -0.50 1.60 7.75
N LEU A 18 -1.53 0.91 7.23
CA LEU A 18 -1.36 -0.34 6.49
C LEU A 18 -0.58 -0.12 5.20
N ALA A 19 -0.86 0.95 4.46
CA ALA A 19 -0.16 1.28 3.22
C ALA A 19 1.32 1.57 3.46
N ALA A 20 1.64 2.32 4.51
CA ALA A 20 3.02 2.57 4.92
C ALA A 20 3.75 1.27 5.29
N ARG A 21 3.09 0.35 6.00
CA ARG A 21 3.68 -0.95 6.36
C ARG A 21 3.93 -1.83 5.14
N ILE A 22 3.01 -1.88 4.18
CA ILE A 22 3.19 -2.62 2.93
C ILE A 22 4.38 -2.09 2.16
N ARG A 23 4.51 -0.76 2.01
CA ARG A 23 5.68 -0.14 1.35
C ARG A 23 6.99 -0.41 2.10
N GLY A 24 6.98 -0.40 3.44
CA GLY A 24 8.15 -0.73 4.24
C GLY A 24 8.60 -2.18 4.06
N PHE A 25 7.64 -3.11 4.04
CA PHE A 25 7.92 -4.52 3.75
C PHE A 25 8.40 -4.72 2.30
N ALA A 26 7.85 -3.95 1.35
CA ALA A 26 8.31 -3.85 -0.03
C ALA A 26 9.83 -3.57 -0.09
N GLY A 27 10.26 -2.45 0.51
CA GLY A 27 11.67 -2.09 0.56
C GLY A 27 12.55 -3.13 1.27
N PHE A 28 12.06 -3.72 2.37
CA PHE A 28 12.83 -4.71 3.13
C PHE A 28 13.23 -5.93 2.30
N ILE A 29 12.29 -6.52 1.56
CA ILE A 29 12.62 -7.68 0.71
C ILE A 29 13.50 -7.26 -0.46
N ASP A 30 13.29 -6.10 -1.07
CA ASP A 30 14.19 -5.58 -2.11
C ASP A 30 15.66 -5.49 -1.62
N ASP A 31 15.85 -5.01 -0.39
CA ASP A 31 17.18 -4.95 0.24
C ASP A 31 17.75 -6.35 0.53
N GLN A 32 16.93 -7.28 1.05
CA GLN A 32 17.37 -8.67 1.27
C GLN A 32 17.76 -9.35 -0.03
N LEU A 33 17.01 -9.07 -1.08
CA LEU A 33 17.25 -9.56 -2.42
C LEU A 33 18.60 -9.01 -2.92
N LYS A 34 18.81 -7.70 -2.95
CA LYS A 34 20.11 -7.10 -3.33
C LYS A 34 21.30 -7.67 -2.54
N ALA A 35 21.09 -7.98 -1.26
CA ALA A 35 22.13 -8.61 -0.43
C ALA A 35 22.46 -10.05 -0.88
N ILE A 36 21.46 -10.83 -1.30
CA ILE A 36 21.66 -12.16 -1.91
C ILE A 36 22.43 -12.02 -3.23
N ASP A 37 22.07 -11.05 -4.07
CA ASP A 37 22.76 -10.76 -5.34
C ASP A 37 24.24 -10.38 -5.13
N GLY A 38 24.53 -9.58 -4.11
CA GLY A 38 25.91 -9.24 -3.74
C GLY A 38 26.72 -10.49 -3.41
N LYS A 39 26.18 -11.35 -2.54
CA LYS A 39 26.82 -12.62 -2.15
C LYS A 39 26.96 -13.60 -3.32
N ALA A 40 25.99 -13.63 -4.23
CA ALA A 40 26.03 -14.43 -5.44
C ALA A 40 27.19 -14.01 -6.37
N LYS A 41 27.40 -12.71 -6.53
CA LYS A 41 28.53 -12.16 -7.31
C LYS A 41 29.88 -12.46 -6.67
N GLU A 42 29.98 -12.36 -5.34
CA GLU A 42 31.19 -12.74 -4.60
C GLU A 42 31.53 -14.24 -4.72
N ALA A 43 30.53 -15.09 -5.01
CA ALA A 43 30.69 -16.53 -5.21
C ALA A 43 31.05 -16.95 -6.67
N GLU A 44 31.46 -15.99 -7.51
CA GLU A 44 31.92 -15.96 -8.93
C GLU A 44 31.63 -17.14 -9.88
N GLY A 45 31.69 -18.41 -9.45
CA GLY A 45 31.44 -19.60 -10.28
C GLY A 45 30.13 -20.34 -10.04
N HIS A 46 29.39 -20.05 -8.95
CA HIS A 46 28.31 -20.93 -8.48
C HIS A 46 26.89 -20.38 -8.69
N TRP A 47 26.73 -19.05 -8.76
CA TRP A 47 25.43 -18.40 -8.94
C TRP A 47 25.42 -17.61 -10.25
N THR A 48 25.33 -18.33 -11.37
CA THR A 48 25.16 -17.76 -12.71
C THR A 48 24.14 -18.58 -13.49
N GLY A 49 23.69 -18.09 -14.64
CA GLY A 49 22.75 -18.81 -15.50
C GLY A 49 21.32 -18.80 -14.98
N ALA A 50 20.59 -19.90 -15.17
CA ALA A 50 19.13 -19.96 -15.02
C ALA A 50 18.62 -19.52 -13.63
N ALA A 51 19.36 -19.80 -12.55
CA ALA A 51 18.97 -19.40 -11.19
C ALA A 51 19.02 -17.87 -10.99
N ALA A 52 20.05 -17.21 -11.52
CA ALA A 52 20.19 -15.75 -11.45
C ALA A 52 19.11 -15.03 -12.27
N THR A 53 18.77 -15.59 -13.44
CA THR A 53 17.66 -15.07 -14.27
C THR A 53 16.32 -15.25 -13.58
N ALA A 54 15.99 -16.46 -13.11
CA ALA A 54 14.71 -16.73 -12.43
C ALA A 54 14.54 -15.85 -11.19
N TYR A 55 15.63 -15.61 -10.47
CA TYR A 55 15.65 -14.69 -9.34
C TYR A 55 15.37 -13.24 -9.76
N SER A 56 16.04 -12.73 -10.80
CA SER A 56 15.85 -11.36 -11.29
C SER A 56 14.41 -11.13 -11.77
N ASP A 57 13.81 -12.15 -12.38
CA ASP A 57 12.43 -12.11 -12.83
C ASP A 57 11.46 -12.13 -11.64
N ALA A 58 11.68 -12.99 -10.65
CA ALA A 58 10.91 -13.00 -9.41
C ALA A 58 11.02 -11.68 -8.64
N HIS A 59 12.20 -11.06 -8.61
CA HIS A 59 12.42 -9.76 -8.00
C HIS A 59 11.60 -8.67 -8.68
N ARG A 60 11.60 -8.64 -10.01
CA ARG A 60 10.82 -7.69 -10.80
C ARG A 60 9.32 -7.89 -10.61
N GLU A 61 8.85 -9.12 -10.65
CA GLU A 61 7.44 -9.47 -10.43
C GLU A 61 6.99 -9.02 -9.03
N TRP A 62 7.83 -9.27 -8.03
CA TRP A 62 7.50 -8.90 -6.67
C TRP A 62 7.47 -7.38 -6.44
N LEU A 63 8.41 -6.64 -7.03
CA LEU A 63 8.38 -5.17 -7.02
C LEU A 63 7.12 -4.62 -7.71
N SER A 64 6.71 -5.21 -8.84
CA SER A 64 5.47 -4.84 -9.53
C SER A 64 4.26 -5.10 -8.63
N GLY A 65 4.14 -6.31 -8.08
CA GLY A 65 3.02 -6.69 -7.22
C GLY A 65 2.93 -5.84 -5.95
N ALA A 66 4.07 -5.47 -5.36
CA ALA A 66 4.10 -4.56 -4.21
C ALA A 66 3.63 -3.14 -4.57
N ALA A 67 4.02 -2.64 -5.75
CA ALA A 67 3.56 -1.35 -6.25
C ALA A 67 2.05 -1.36 -6.55
N GLU A 68 1.55 -2.41 -7.21
CA GLU A 68 0.13 -2.62 -7.50
C GLU A 68 -0.71 -2.70 -6.21
N LEU A 69 -0.22 -3.40 -5.19
CA LEU A 69 -0.89 -3.48 -3.90
C LEU A 69 -0.95 -2.11 -3.21
N ALA A 70 0.15 -1.35 -3.25
CA ALA A 70 0.19 -0.01 -2.67
C ALA A 70 -0.76 0.96 -3.39
N ASP A 71 -0.83 0.89 -4.72
CA ASP A 71 -1.73 1.69 -5.55
C ASP A 71 -3.20 1.31 -5.33
N GLY A 72 -3.51 0.01 -5.25
CA GLY A 72 -4.85 -0.48 -4.93
C GLY A 72 -5.32 -0.05 -3.55
N LEU A 73 -4.44 -0.03 -2.55
CA LEU A 73 -4.77 0.44 -1.21
C LEU A 73 -4.99 1.97 -1.18
N LYS A 74 -4.22 2.73 -1.96
CA LYS A 74 -4.45 4.16 -2.13
C LYS A 74 -5.78 4.44 -2.83
N THR A 75 -6.12 3.66 -3.85
CA THR A 75 -7.42 3.73 -4.52
C THR A 75 -8.56 3.46 -3.54
N LEU A 76 -8.39 2.49 -2.63
CA LEU A 76 -9.36 2.20 -1.58
C LEU A 76 -9.50 3.37 -0.59
N GLU A 77 -8.39 3.95 -0.14
CA GLU A 77 -8.36 5.15 0.71
C GLU A 77 -9.14 6.31 0.07
N ASP A 78 -8.87 6.62 -1.19
CA ASP A 78 -9.54 7.67 -1.95
C ASP A 78 -11.05 7.38 -2.12
N ALA A 79 -11.42 6.13 -2.39
CA ALA A 79 -12.82 5.72 -2.48
C ALA A 79 -13.57 5.88 -1.15
N VAL A 80 -12.95 5.47 -0.02
CA VAL A 80 -13.53 5.63 1.33
C VAL A 80 -13.69 7.11 1.65
N ARG A 81 -12.71 7.96 1.30
CA ARG A 81 -12.80 9.40 1.47
C ARG A 81 -13.92 10.01 0.62
N HIS A 82 -14.07 9.59 -0.63
CA HIS A 82 -15.12 10.10 -1.50
C HIS A 82 -16.53 9.74 -0.97
N VAL A 83 -16.72 8.50 -0.53
CA VAL A 83 -17.96 8.07 0.15
C VAL A 83 -18.22 8.93 1.39
N HIS A 84 -17.18 9.23 2.17
CA HIS A 84 -17.29 10.11 3.33
C HIS A 84 -17.72 11.54 2.97
N GLU A 85 -17.11 12.15 1.96
CA GLU A 85 -17.44 13.51 1.49
C GLU A 85 -18.88 13.57 0.97
N ALA A 86 -19.29 12.59 0.16
CA ALA A 86 -20.66 12.49 -0.35
C ALA A 86 -21.68 12.35 0.79
N HIS A 87 -21.41 11.49 1.78
CA HIS A 87 -22.31 11.26 2.90
C HIS A 87 -22.38 12.46 3.86
N THR A 88 -21.25 13.14 4.09
CA THR A 88 -21.19 14.35 4.93
C THR A 88 -21.90 15.53 4.26
N THR A 89 -21.74 15.67 2.94
CA THR A 89 -22.42 16.71 2.15
C THR A 89 -23.92 16.47 2.12
N ALA A 90 -24.37 15.23 1.87
CA ALA A 90 -25.79 14.88 1.86
C ALA A 90 -26.46 15.11 3.22
N VAL A 91 -25.78 14.81 4.33
CA VAL A 91 -26.29 15.08 5.69
C VAL A 91 -26.30 16.58 5.99
N SER A 92 -25.26 17.32 5.61
CA SER A 92 -25.19 18.77 5.81
C SER A 92 -26.25 19.52 5.00
N ASP A 93 -26.51 19.09 3.77
CA ASP A 93 -27.52 19.69 2.90
C ASP A 93 -28.93 19.35 3.38
N ASN A 94 -29.17 18.11 3.85
CA ASN A 94 -30.46 17.78 4.48
C ASN A 94 -30.69 18.59 5.77
N LEU A 95 -29.66 18.83 6.59
CA LEU A 95 -29.79 19.68 7.79
C LEU A 95 -30.09 21.14 7.43
N LYS A 96 -29.44 21.69 6.40
CA LYS A 96 -29.76 23.03 5.86
C LYS A 96 -31.20 23.12 5.33
N ILE A 97 -31.70 22.07 4.68
CA ILE A 97 -33.09 21.98 4.19
C ILE A 97 -34.08 21.87 5.37
N LEU A 98 -33.70 21.18 6.44
CA LEU A 98 -34.53 20.98 7.64
C LEU A 98 -34.44 22.14 8.65
N GLY A 99 -33.58 23.13 8.43
CA GLY A 99 -33.55 24.38 9.19
C GLY A 99 -32.98 24.28 10.61
N VAL A 100 -32.15 23.28 10.89
CA VAL A 100 -31.36 23.12 12.12
C VAL A 100 -29.87 23.06 11.84
#